data_AF-A0A537J768-F1
#
_entry.id   AF-A0A537J768-F1
#
_cell.length_a   1.000
_cell.length_b   1.000
_cell.length_c   1.000
_cell.angle_alpha   90.00
_cell.angle_beta   90.00
_cell.angle_gamma   90.00
#
_symmetry.space_group_name_H-M   'P 1'
#
loop_
_entity.id
_entity.type
_entity.pdbx_description
1 polymer ?
#
loop_
_entity_poly.entity_id
_entity_poly.type
_entity_poly.pdbx_seq_one_letter_code
_entity_poly.pdbx_strand_id
1 'polypeptide(L)' 'MFITLTSIVYVVDLLLFVLVFLLIRSRRIRGQALVTVVLLAALAYLGSIVLLVLISSHFSS' A
#
# COMPACT_ATOMS: atom_id res chain seq x y z
N MET A 1 -18.81 8.53 3.17
CA MET A 1 -18.26 7.19 3.51
C MET A 1 -17.21 6.74 2.50
N PHE A 2 -17.48 6.83 1.18
CA PHE A 2 -16.51 6.54 0.12
C PHE A 2 -15.21 7.36 0.22
N ILE A 3 -15.32 8.69 0.37
CA ILE A 3 -14.18 9.62 0.53
C ILE A 3 -13.32 9.27 1.75
N THR A 4 -13.96 8.93 2.87
CA THR A 4 -13.28 8.55 4.13
C THR A 4 -12.49 7.27 3.94
N LEU A 5 -13.09 6.27 3.28
CA LEU A 5 -12.44 4.99 3.02
C LEU A 5 -11.27 5.12 2.04
N THR A 6 -11.45 5.87 0.94
CA THR A 6 -10.35 6.17 0.02
C THR A 6 -9.21 6.93 0.69
N SER A 7 -9.54 7.85 1.61
CA SER A 7 -8.53 8.60 2.34
C SER A 7 -7.73 7.70 3.30
N ILE A 8 -8.38 6.71 3.94
CA ILE A 8 -7.70 5.72 4.79
C ILE A 8 -6.74 4.87 3.96
N VAL A 9 -7.20 4.38 2.80
CA VAL A 9 -6.37 3.59 1.88
C VAL A 9 -5.10 4.37 1.48
N TYR A 10 -5.25 5.62 1.03
CA TYR A 10 -4.11 6.47 0.69
C TYR A 10 -3.13 6.69 1.85
N VAL A 11 -3.63 6.89 3.07
CA VAL A 11 -2.76 7.09 4.26
C VAL A 11 -1.97 5.81 4.57
N VAL A 12 -2.59 4.64 4.43
CA VAL A 12 -1.92 3.34 4.63
C VAL A 12 -0.83 3.13 3.58
N ASP A 13 -1.14 3.36 2.30
CA ASP A 13 -0.17 3.26 1.20
C ASP A 13 1.02 4.21 1.42
N LEU A 14 0.77 5.43 1.89
CA LEU A 14 1.82 6.42 2.20
C LEU A 14 2.72 5.96 3.35
N LEU A 15 2.14 5.46 4.45
CA LEU A 15 2.90 4.94 5.59
C LEU A 15 3.76 3.74 5.19
N LEU A 16 3.22 2.85 4.36
CA LEU A 16 3.94 1.70 3.84
C LEU A 16 5.14 2.15 3.01
N PHE A 17 4.94 3.13 2.12
CA PHE A 17 6.01 3.69 1.30
C PHE A 17 7.12 4.33 2.14
N VAL A 18 6.76 5.11 3.17
CA VAL A 18 7.72 5.72 4.10
C VAL A 18 8.48 4.64 4.87
N LEU A 19 7.81 3.58 5.32
CA LEU A 19 8.45 2.46 6.01
C LEU A 19 9.48 1.76 5.11
N VAL A 20 9.09 1.44 3.86
CA VAL A 20 10.00 0.85 2.87
C VAL A 20 11.20 1.76 2.63
N PHE A 21 10.98 3.05 2.44
CA PHE A 21 12.04 4.03 2.22
C PHE A 21 13.02 4.09 3.40
N LEU A 22 12.52 4.12 4.63
CA LEU A 22 13.35 4.11 5.85
C LEU A 22 14.15 2.81 5.99
N LEU A 23 13.54 1.67 5.68
CA LEU A 23 14.17 0.36 5.70
C LEU A 23 15.35 0.30 4.70
N ILE A 24 15.15 0.78 3.48
CA ILE A 24 16.18 0.92 2.44
C ILE A 24 17.28 1.87 2.91
N ARG A 25 16.91 3.07 3.37
CA ARG A 25 17.85 4.11 3.82
C ARG A 25 18.73 3.65 4.97
N SER A 26 18.19 2.84 5.88
CA SER A 26 18.94 2.35 7.04
C SER A 26 20.10 1.41 6.69
N ARG A 27 20.18 0.93 5.43
CA ARG A 27 21.15 -0.08 4.93
C ARG A 27 21.28 -1.34 5.81
N ARG A 28 20.37 -1.56 6.78
CA ARG A 28 20.42 -2.71 7.70
C ARG A 28 19.94 -4.02 7.07
N ILE A 29 19.53 -3.99 5.81
CA ILE A 29 18.74 -5.04 5.21
C ILE A 29 19.48 -5.64 4.02
N ARG A 30 19.75 -6.95 4.10
CA ARG A 30 20.30 -7.75 2.99
C ARG A 30 19.33 -7.66 1.80
N GLY A 31 19.85 -7.58 0.57
CA GLY A 31 19.04 -7.33 -0.64
C GLY A 31 17.77 -8.19 -0.78
N GLN A 32 17.77 -9.43 -0.29
CA GLN A 32 16.57 -10.29 -0.24
C GLN A 32 15.42 -9.74 0.61
N ALA A 33 15.71 -9.13 1.75
CA ALA A 33 14.69 -8.55 2.63
C ALA A 33 14.14 -7.23 2.04
N LEU A 34 14.95 -6.55 1.23
CA LEU A 34 14.52 -5.37 0.48
C LEU A 34 13.55 -5.76 -0.66
N VAL A 35 13.84 -6.84 -1.38
CA VAL A 35 12.94 -7.41 -2.41
C VAL A 35 11.62 -7.84 -1.79
N THR A 36 11.62 -8.54 -0.66
CA THR A 36 10.37 -8.96 0.00
C THR A 36 9.55 -7.79 0.49
N VAL A 37 10.18 -6.74 1.05
CA VAL A 37 9.47 -5.52 1.48
C VAL A 37 8.83 -4.81 0.28
N VAL A 38 9.56 -4.68 -0.83
CA VAL A 38 9.02 -4.09 -2.08
C VAL A 38 7.88 -4.94 -2.64
N LEU A 39 8.02 -6.27 -2.63
CA LEU A 39 6.98 -7.18 -3.11
C LEU A 39 5.72 -7.10 -2.24
N LEU A 40 5.88 -7.02 -0.92
CA LEU A 40 4.78 -6.86 0.04
C LEU A 40 4.06 -5.53 -0.19
N ALA A 41 4.80 -4.46 -0.43
CA ALA A 41 4.25 -3.14 -0.72
C ALA A 41 3.47 -3.13 -2.04
N ALA A 42 4.00 -3.76 -3.09
CA ALA A 42 3.32 -3.89 -4.36
C ALA A 42 2.01 -4.70 -4.24
N LEU A 43 2.03 -5.80 -3.48
CA LEU A 43 0.83 -6.60 -3.20
C LEU A 43 -0.22 -5.82 -2.41
N ALA A 44 0.20 -5.06 -1.39
CA ALA A 44 -0.70 -4.22 -0.61
C ALA A 44 -1.38 -3.16 -1.49
N TYR A 45 -0.62 -2.48 -2.35
CA TYR A 45 -1.15 -1.49 -3.30
C TYR A 45 -2.14 -2.09 -4.30
N LEU A 46 -1.82 -3.28 -4.85
CA LEU A 46 -2.73 -4.03 -5.72
C LEU A 46 -4.04 -4.40 -4.99
N GLY A 47 -3.94 -4.84 -3.73
CA GLY A 47 -5.09 -5.12 -2.88
C GLY A 47 -5.94 -3.86 -2.64
N SER A 48 -5.31 -2.73 -2.34
CA SER A 48 -5.96 -1.43 -2.19
C SER A 48 -6.76 -1.04 -3.43
N ILE A 49 -6.18 -1.17 -4.63
CA ILE A 49 -6.87 -0.87 -5.91
C ILE A 49 -8.10 -1.75 -6.07
N VAL A 50 -7.96 -3.08 -5.88
CA VAL A 50 -9.07 -4.02 -6.03
C VAL A 50 -10.21 -3.69 -5.06
N LEU A 51 -9.88 -3.36 -3.81
CA LEU A 51 -10.85 -2.95 -2.80
C LEU A 51 -11.59 -1.68 -3.23
N LEU A 52 -10.84 -0.69 -3.74
CA LEU A 52 -11.37 0.57 -4.24
C LEU A 52 -12.33 0.37 -5.41
N VAL A 53 -11.98 -0.50 -6.36
CA VAL A 53 -12.80 -0.84 -7.52
C VAL A 53 -14.09 -1.55 -7.10
N LEU A 54 -14.01 -2.54 -6.21
CA LEU A 54 -15.17 -3.26 -5.67
C LEU A 54 -16.15 -2.33 -4.95
N ILE A 55 -15.61 -1.38 -4.19
CA ILE A 55 -16.44 -0.44 -3.44
C ILE A 55 -17.03 0.61 -4.39
N SER A 56 -16.25 1.07 -5.37
CA SER A 56 -16.75 2.00 -6.39
C SER A 56 -17.86 1.37 -7.23
N SER A 57 -17.76 0.08 -7.58
CA SER A 57 -18.82 -0.62 -8.33
C SER A 57 -20.07 -0.84 -7.49
N HIS A 58 -19.93 -1.16 -6.20
CA HIS A 58 -21.06 -1.27 -5.27
C HIS A 58 -21.85 0.05 -5.13
N PHE A 59 -21.17 1.20 -5.08
CA PHE A 59 -21.84 2.50 -4.96
C PHE A 59 -22.29 3.10 -6.30
N SER A 60 -21.86 2.54 -7.43
CA SER A 60 -22.29 2.97 -8.77
C SER A 60 -23.56 2.25 -9.25
N SER A 61 -23.97 1.19 -8.56
CA SER A 61 -25.27 0.50 -8.74
C SER A 61 -26.35 1.15 -7.88
#